data_AF-A0A645FZQ9-F1
#
_entry.id   AF-A0A645FZQ9-F1
#
_cell.length_a   1.000
_cell.length_b   1.000
_cell.length_c   1.000
_cell.angle_alpha   90.00
_cell.angle_beta   90.00
_cell.angle_gamma   90.00
#
_symmetry.space_group_name_H-M   'P 1'
#
loop_
_entity.id
_entity.type
_entity.pdbx_description
1 polymer ?
#
loop_
_entity_poly.entity_id
_entity_poly.type
_entity_poly.pdbx_seq_one_letter_code
_entity_poly.pdbx_strand_id
1 'polypeptide(L)' 'MCSGAMVWVNLGRLVYGASNDDLERILGNEGCECSRMVFENSFRSPQVTSGVLREESLAVLEAYFKSHAKG' A
#
# COMPACT_ATOMS: atom_id res chain seq x y z
N MET A 1 -6.22 -7.71 1.49
CA MET A 1 -5.57 -9.04 1.43
C MET A 1 -4.17 -9.03 2.04
N CYS A 2 -3.21 -8.25 1.53
CA CYS A 2 -1.82 -8.28 1.98
C CYS A 2 -1.62 -7.93 3.47
N SER A 3 -2.43 -7.02 4.02
CA SER A 3 -2.38 -6.66 5.45
C SER A 3 -2.66 -7.83 6.38
N GLY A 4 -3.60 -8.71 6.05
CA GLY A 4 -3.84 -9.92 6.84
C GLY A 4 -2.63 -10.86 6.84
N ALA A 5 -2.00 -11.06 5.68
CA ALA A 5 -0.78 -11.87 5.57
C ALA A 5 0.37 -11.31 6.43
N MET A 6 0.53 -9.98 6.47
CA MET A 6 1.55 -9.32 7.30
C MET A 6 1.34 -9.57 8.81
N VAL A 7 0.09 -9.59 9.26
CA VAL A 7 -0.26 -9.94 10.65
C VAL A 7 0.05 -11.42 10.93
N TRP A 8 -0.32 -12.32 10.02
CA TRP A 8 -0.09 -13.77 10.16
C TRP A 8 1.39 -14.14 10.27
N VAL A 9 2.26 -13.50 9.48
CA VAL A 9 3.71 -13.76 9.52
C VAL A 9 4.44 -13.04 10.65
N ASN A 10 3.70 -12.31 11.51
CA ASN A 10 4.26 -11.54 12.63
C ASN A 10 5.29 -10.50 12.17
N LEU A 11 4.96 -9.72 11.15
CA LEU A 11 5.84 -8.66 10.65
C LEU A 11 6.05 -7.57 11.71
N GLY A 12 7.30 -7.25 12.04
CA GLY A 12 7.63 -6.22 13.04
C GLY A 12 7.58 -4.79 12.49
N ARG A 13 7.92 -4.60 11.21
CA ARG A 13 7.94 -3.27 10.55
C ARG A 13 7.55 -3.38 9.09
N LEU A 14 6.68 -2.49 8.64
CA LEU A 14 6.32 -2.29 7.25
C LEU A 14 6.84 -0.92 6.78
N VAL A 15 7.59 -0.91 5.69
CA VAL A 15 8.06 0.32 5.03
C VAL A 15 7.65 0.26 3.56
N TYR A 16 6.99 1.30 3.07
CA TYR A 16 6.55 1.37 1.67
C TYR A 16 6.63 2.79 1.10
N GLY A 17 6.73 2.88 -0.22
CA GLY A 17 6.76 4.14 -0.96
C GLY A 17 5.37 4.66 -1.31
N ALA A 18 4.76 4.14 -2.38
CA ALA A 18 3.40 4.47 -2.78
C ALA A 18 2.35 3.70 -1.96
N SER A 19 1.27 4.37 -1.56
CA SER A 19 0.15 3.74 -0.85
C SER A 19 -0.85 3.07 -1.80
N ASN A 20 -1.82 2.34 -1.25
CA ASN A 20 -2.94 1.85 -2.04
C ASN A 20 -3.78 3.00 -2.62
N ASP A 21 -3.97 4.09 -1.86
CA ASP A 21 -4.71 5.27 -2.32
C ASP A 21 -4.00 5.96 -3.49
N ASP A 22 -2.67 6.03 -3.44
CA ASP A 22 -1.84 6.52 -4.53
C ASP A 22 -2.07 5.72 -5.81
N LEU A 23 -2.06 4.39 -5.70
CA LEU A 23 -2.32 3.50 -6.82
C LEU A 23 -3.75 3.64 -7.37
N GLU A 24 -4.77 3.63 -6.50
CA GLU A 24 -6.16 3.77 -6.93
C GLU A 24 -6.41 5.13 -7.58
N ARG A 25 -5.76 6.20 -7.10
CA ARG A 25 -5.82 7.52 -7.73
C ARG A 25 -5.24 7.53 -9.14
N ILE A 26 -4.13 6.83 -9.38
CA ILE A 26 -3.56 6.65 -10.73
C ILE A 26 -4.54 5.92 -11.65
N LEU A 27 -5.31 4.98 -11.10
CA LEU A 27 -6.29 4.16 -11.82
C LEU A 27 -7.65 4.84 -11.96
N GLY A 28 -7.86 6.01 -11.35
CA GLY A 28 -9.13 6.75 -11.38
C GLY A 28 -10.20 6.23 -10.42
N ASN A 29 -9.82 5.40 -9.45
CA ASN A 29 -10.73 4.83 -8.44
C ASN A 29 -10.62 5.56 -7.10
N GLU A 30 -11.60 5.33 -6.22
CA GLU A 30 -11.52 5.76 -4.83
C GLU A 30 -10.59 4.85 -4.03
N GLY A 31 -9.64 5.45 -3.31
CA GLY A 31 -8.69 4.74 -2.45
C GLY A 31 -9.36 4.06 -1.25
N CYS A 32 -8.63 3.12 -0.64
CA CYS A 32 -8.98 2.51 0.63
C CYS A 32 -7.72 2.31 1.48
N GLU A 33 -7.71 2.86 2.70
CA GLU A 33 -6.73 2.56 3.74
C GLU A 33 -6.97 1.20 4.42
N CYS A 34 -7.15 0.16 3.60
CA CYS A 34 -7.47 -1.19 4.01
C CYS A 34 -6.37 -1.85 4.89
N SER A 35 -5.13 -1.35 4.85
CA SER A 35 -4.05 -1.80 5.74
C SER A 35 -4.18 -1.26 7.15
N ARG A 36 -4.57 0.01 7.29
CA ARG A 36 -4.71 0.68 8.59
C ARG A 36 -5.81 0.01 9.43
N MET A 37 -6.97 -0.21 8.81
CA MET A 37 -8.11 -0.88 9.44
C MET A 37 -7.72 -2.27 9.97
N VAL A 38 -6.97 -3.07 9.19
CA VAL A 38 -6.57 -4.41 9.61
C VAL A 38 -5.57 -4.36 10.76
N PHE A 39 -4.58 -3.46 10.72
CA PHE A 39 -3.57 -3.35 11.78
C PHE A 39 -4.13 -2.80 13.08
N GLU A 40 -5.09 -1.87 13.04
CA GLU A 40 -5.76 -1.33 14.24
C GLU A 40 -6.66 -2.38 14.92
N ASN A 41 -7.23 -3.31 14.16
CA ASN A 41 -8.12 -4.36 14.69
C ASN A 41 -7.41 -5.71 14.95
N SER A 42 -6.08 -5.75 14.80
CA SER A 42 -5.29 -6.97 14.99
C SER A 42 -4.49 -6.95 16.29
N PHE A 43 -4.34 -8.11 16.93
CA PHE A 43 -3.50 -8.25 18.13
C PHE A 43 -2.02 -7.93 17.88
N ARG A 44 -1.57 -8.04 16.63
CA ARG A 44 -0.22 -7.68 16.20
C ARG A 44 -0.30 -6.63 15.11
N SER A 45 0.39 -5.51 15.34
CA SER A 45 0.40 -4.37 14.43
C SER A 45 1.85 -4.03 14.10
N PRO A 46 2.29 -4.15 12.84
CA PRO A 46 3.63 -3.74 12.44
C PRO A 46 3.81 -2.24 12.63
N GLN A 47 5.03 -1.81 12.94
CA GLN A 47 5.39 -0.38 12.87
C GLN A 47 5.37 0.06 11.40
N VAL A 48 4.57 1.05 11.04
CA VAL A 48 4.39 1.47 9.65
C VAL A 48 5.17 2.76 9.37
N THR A 49 6.01 2.75 8.32
CA THR A 49 6.61 3.96 7.74
C THR A 49 6.16 4.06 6.28
N SER A 50 5.30 5.03 5.99
CA SER A 50 4.78 5.29 4.65
C SER A 50 5.55 6.39 3.93
N GLY A 51 5.49 6.40 2.60
CA GLY A 51 5.99 7.50 1.77
C GLY A 51 7.51 7.52 1.56
N VAL A 52 8.22 6.42 1.81
CA VAL A 52 9.67 6.36 1.56
C VAL A 52 9.93 6.32 0.06
N LEU A 53 10.58 7.35 -0.49
CA LEU A 53 10.76 7.53 -1.94
C LEU A 53 9.42 7.49 -2.71
N ARG A 54 8.42 8.20 -2.18
CA ARG A 54 7.06 8.21 -2.72
C ARG A 54 7.01 8.73 -4.15
N GLU A 55 7.71 9.82 -4.44
CA GLU A 55 7.67 10.47 -5.76
C GLU A 55 8.23 9.55 -6.85
N GLU A 56 9.35 8.87 -6.57
CA GLU A 56 9.96 7.91 -7.46
C GLU A 56 9.07 6.67 -7.64
N SER A 57 8.44 6.22 -6.56
CA SER A 57 7.48 5.11 -6.61
C SER A 57 6.27 5.45 -7.48
N LEU A 58 5.73 6.67 -7.35
CA LEU A 58 4.63 7.17 -8.17
C LEU A 58 5.04 7.27 -9.63
N ALA A 59 6.23 7.80 -9.94
CA ALA A 59 6.72 7.90 -11.31
C ALA A 59 6.80 6.54 -12.01
N VAL A 60 7.22 5.49 -11.28
CA VAL A 60 7.23 4.11 -11.81
C VAL A 60 5.80 3.60 -12.04
N LEU A 61 4.89 3.80 -11.08
CA LEU A 61 3.49 3.36 -11.21
C LEU A 61 2.78 4.06 -12.37
N GLU A 62 2.93 5.38 -12.50
CA GLU A 62 2.37 6.16 -13.60
C GLU A 62 2.94 5.71 -14.95
N ALA A 63 4.25 5.48 -15.03
CA ALA A 63 4.87 4.98 -16.26
C ALA A 63 4.32 3.60 -16.66
N TYR A 64 4.11 2.71 -15.69
CA TYR A 64 3.58 1.36 -15.92
C TYR A 64 2.11 1.39 -16.37
N PHE A 65 1.24 2.08 -15.63
CA PHE A 65 -0.21 2.09 -15.88
C PHE A 65 -0.64 2.99 -17.05
N LYS A 66 0.28 3.73 -17.69
CA LYS A 66 0.02 4.43 -18.97
C LYS A 66 -0.40 3.48 -20.10
N SER A 67 0.11 2.26 -20.12
CA SER A 67 -0.14 1.28 -21.18
C SER A 67 -0.67 -0.07 -20.68
N HIS A 68 -0.87 -0.22 -19.38
CA HIS A 68 -1.32 -1.47 -18.76
C HIS A 68 -2.57 -1.22 -17.91
N ALA A 69 -3.51 -2.17 -17.98
CA ALA A 69 -4.66 -2.21 -17.08
C ALA A 69 -4.33 -3.07 -15.85
N LYS A 70 -4.93 -2.73 -14.70
CA LYS A 70 -4.90 -3.57 -13.50
C LYS A 70 -5.86 -4.76 -13.71
N GLY A 71 -5.35 -5.98 -13.61
CA GLY A 71 -6.10 -7.23 -13.83
C GLY A 71 -5.48 -8.40 -13.09
#